data_AF-A0A6G2DF45-F1
#
_entry.id   AF-A0A6G2DF45-F1
#
_cell.length_a   1.000
_cell.length_b   1.000
_cell.length_c   1.000
_cell.angle_alpha   90.00
_cell.angle_beta   90.00
_cell.angle_gamma   90.00
#
_symmetry.space_group_name_H-M   'P 1'
#
loop_
_entity.id
_entity.type
_entity.pdbx_description
1 polymer ?
#
loop_
_entity_poly.entity_id
_entity_poly.type
_entity_poly.pdbx_seq_one_letter_code
_entity_poly.pdbx_strand_id
1 'polypeptide(L)'
;NYAYVDQVLTTIRSICYHNRSLRFYLIHSDFPNEWIKQLNKRIEKFDSEIINCRVTSEQISCYKTDISYTVFLRYFIADFVQEDKALYLDCDLVVTKNLDDLFATD
;
A
#
# COMPACT_ATOMS: atom_id res chain seq x y z
N ASN A 1 -7.76 0.23 -5.54
CA ASN A 1 -8.92 -0.55 -6.03
C ASN A 1 -8.52 -1.92 -6.49
N TYR A 2 -9.39 -2.90 -6.34
CA TYR A 2 -9.15 -4.29 -6.72
C TYR A 2 -8.93 -4.46 -8.23
N ALA A 3 -9.42 -3.52 -9.04
CA ALA A 3 -9.08 -3.43 -10.46
C ALA A 3 -7.56 -3.36 -10.75
N TYR A 4 -6.75 -2.94 -9.77
CA TYR A 4 -5.29 -2.86 -9.86
C TYR A 4 -4.56 -3.98 -9.10
N VAL A 5 -5.25 -5.11 -8.83
CA VAL A 5 -4.71 -6.20 -8.02
C VAL A 5 -3.37 -6.74 -8.54
N ASP A 6 -3.22 -6.86 -9.86
CA ASP A 6 -1.99 -7.39 -10.47
C ASP A 6 -0.84 -6.40 -10.36
N GLN A 7 -1.11 -5.11 -10.50
CA GLN A 7 -0.15 -4.01 -10.35
C GLN A 7 0.33 -3.93 -8.89
N VAL A 8 -0.61 -3.94 -7.92
CA VAL A 8 -0.30 -3.98 -6.48
C VAL A 8 0.55 -5.21 -6.15
N LEU A 9 0.14 -6.40 -6.62
CA LEU A 9 0.88 -7.64 -6.37
C LEU A 9 2.29 -7.59 -6.99
N THR A 10 2.43 -7.06 -8.19
CA THR A 10 3.71 -6.92 -8.89
C THR A 10 4.64 -5.95 -8.16
N THR A 11 4.12 -4.79 -7.76
CA THR A 11 4.86 -3.78 -6.99
C THR A 11 5.36 -4.38 -5.67
N ILE A 12 4.47 -4.96 -4.86
CA ILE A 12 4.83 -5.57 -3.56
C ILE A 12 5.90 -6.67 -3.76
N ARG A 13 5.75 -7.52 -4.78
CA ARG A 13 6.74 -8.57 -5.07
C ARG A 13 8.10 -7.99 -5.42
N SER A 14 8.14 -6.95 -6.25
CA SER A 14 9.40 -6.30 -6.62
C SER A 14 10.09 -5.67 -5.40
N ILE A 15 9.33 -5.08 -4.48
CA ILE A 15 9.86 -4.54 -3.23
C ILE A 15 10.40 -5.66 -2.34
N CYS A 16 9.61 -6.71 -2.07
CA CYS A 16 10.03 -7.85 -1.24
C CYS A 16 11.18 -8.67 -1.84
N TYR A 17 11.46 -8.52 -3.14
CA TYR A 17 12.61 -9.15 -3.77
C TYR A 17 13.93 -8.49 -3.33
N HIS A 18 13.91 -7.18 -3.04
CA HIS A 18 15.09 -6.39 -2.69
C HIS A 18 15.15 -5.96 -1.22
N ASN A 19 14.06 -6.14 -0.47
CA ASN A 19 13.89 -5.62 0.88
C ASN A 19 13.19 -6.66 1.78
N ARG A 20 13.42 -6.57 3.10
CA ARG A 20 12.84 -7.43 4.14
C ARG A 20 12.41 -6.56 5.33
N SER A 21 11.67 -7.13 6.27
CA SER A 21 11.27 -6.43 7.51
C SER A 21 10.45 -5.16 7.23
N LEU A 22 9.46 -5.26 6.33
CA LEU A 22 8.66 -4.13 5.87
C LEU A 22 7.21 -4.21 6.35
N ARG A 23 6.67 -3.06 6.79
CA ARG A 23 5.24 -2.85 7.00
C ARG A 23 4.64 -2.09 5.82
N PHE A 24 3.80 -2.76 5.06
CA PHE A 24 3.05 -2.16 3.96
C PHE A 24 1.69 -1.66 4.46
N TYR A 25 1.37 -0.41 4.21
CA TYR A 25 0.02 0.12 4.41
C TYR A 25 -0.74 0.10 3.08
N LEU A 26 -1.65 -0.87 2.90
CA LEU A 26 -2.44 -0.96 1.67
C LEU A 26 -3.73 -0.17 1.83
N ILE A 27 -3.72 1.08 1.35
CA ILE A 27 -4.90 1.96 1.35
C ILE A 27 -5.78 1.64 0.14
N HIS A 28 -7.03 1.24 0.38
CA HIS A 28 -7.95 0.84 -0.68
C HIS A 28 -9.43 1.00 -0.30
N SER A 29 -10.35 0.86 -1.26
CA SER A 29 -11.80 0.84 -1.02
C SER A 29 -12.42 -0.56 -1.01
N ASP A 30 -11.84 -1.52 -1.74
CA ASP A 30 -12.55 -2.71 -2.23
C ASP A 30 -11.74 -4.02 -2.32
N PHE A 31 -10.47 -4.07 -1.88
CA PHE A 31 -9.73 -5.33 -1.81
C PHE A 31 -10.41 -6.33 -0.85
N PRO A 32 -10.58 -7.60 -1.23
CA PRO A 32 -11.12 -8.63 -0.34
C PRO A 32 -10.16 -8.94 0.82
N ASN A 33 -10.70 -9.04 2.04
CA ASN A 33 -9.91 -9.39 3.24
C ASN A 33 -9.16 -10.73 3.09
N GLU A 34 -9.78 -11.73 2.46
CA GLU A 34 -9.13 -13.02 2.22
C GLU A 34 -7.95 -12.90 1.25
N TRP A 35 -8.00 -12.02 0.26
CA TRP A 35 -6.86 -11.78 -0.62
C TRP A 35 -5.68 -11.20 0.16
N ILE A 36 -5.93 -10.20 1.03
CA ILE A 36 -4.89 -9.59 1.87
C ILE A 36 -4.31 -10.62 2.84
N LYS A 37 -5.17 -11.43 3.47
CA LYS A 37 -4.75 -12.51 4.37
C LYS A 37 -3.85 -13.54 3.68
N GLN A 38 -4.18 -13.93 2.44
CA GLN A 38 -3.35 -14.84 1.66
C GLN A 38 -2.03 -14.20 1.23
N LEU A 39 -2.02 -12.89 0.91
CA LEU A 39 -0.78 -12.19 0.61
C LEU A 39 0.12 -12.07 1.85
N ASN A 40 -0.43 -11.75 3.02
CA ASN A 40 0.30 -11.71 4.29
C ASN A 40 1.01 -13.03 4.59
N LYS A 41 0.32 -14.16 4.48
CA LYS A 41 0.94 -15.50 4.63
C LYS A 41 2.14 -15.72 3.70
N ARG A 42 2.13 -15.11 2.51
CA ARG A 42 3.21 -15.27 1.52
C ARG A 42 4.39 -14.36 1.82
N ILE A 43 4.16 -13.18 2.39
CA ILE A 43 5.21 -12.19 2.67
C ILE A 43 5.81 -12.31 4.08
N GLU A 44 5.15 -13.03 4.98
CA GLU A 44 5.63 -13.32 6.35
C GLU A 44 7.05 -13.92 6.35
N LYS A 45 7.40 -14.76 5.36
CA LYS A 45 8.77 -15.31 5.20
C LYS A 45 9.86 -14.27 4.90
N PHE A 46 9.46 -13.04 4.60
CA PHE A 46 10.35 -11.89 4.43
C PHE A 46 10.37 -10.98 5.65
N ASP A 47 9.76 -11.41 6.77
CA ASP A 47 9.54 -10.60 7.96
C ASP A 47 8.66 -9.36 7.68
N SER A 48 7.79 -9.46 6.67
CA SER A 48 6.97 -8.33 6.21
C SER A 48 5.49 -8.59 6.43
N GLU A 49 4.72 -7.50 6.57
CA GLU A 49 3.27 -7.52 6.77
C GLU A 49 2.55 -6.46 5.93
N ILE A 50 1.28 -6.69 5.62
CA ILE A 50 0.36 -5.71 5.04
C ILE A 50 -0.71 -5.39 6.09
N ILE A 51 -0.80 -4.10 6.41
CA ILE A 51 -1.87 -3.49 7.18
C ILE A 51 -3.01 -3.14 6.23
N ASN A 52 -4.19 -3.69 6.49
CA ASN A 52 -5.40 -3.45 5.71
C ASN A 52 -5.99 -2.08 6.06
N CYS A 53 -5.84 -1.11 5.17
CA CYS A 53 -6.27 0.27 5.38
C CYS A 53 -7.49 0.57 4.49
N ARG A 54 -8.64 0.00 4.85
CA ARG A 54 -9.85 0.18 4.06
C ARG A 54 -10.49 1.54 4.31
N VAL A 55 -10.67 2.31 3.24
CA VAL A 55 -11.43 3.56 3.22
C VAL A 55 -12.87 3.26 2.78
N THR A 56 -13.85 3.71 3.55
CA THR A 56 -15.27 3.49 3.23
C THR A 56 -15.80 4.52 2.22
N SER A 57 -16.90 4.17 1.56
CA SER A 57 -17.58 5.09 0.62
C SER A 57 -18.04 6.38 1.31
N GLU A 58 -18.45 6.30 2.58
CA GLU A 58 -18.83 7.46 3.39
C GLU A 58 -17.64 8.41 3.57
N GLN A 59 -16.47 7.89 3.98
CA GLN A 59 -15.24 8.66 4.12
C GLN A 59 -14.83 9.32 2.79
N ILE A 60 -14.97 8.60 1.67
CA ILE A 60 -14.66 9.12 0.33
C ILE A 60 -15.63 10.24 -0.05
N SER A 61 -16.92 10.08 0.22
CA SER A 61 -17.97 11.04 -0.17
C SER A 61 -17.86 12.41 0.50
N CYS A 62 -17.12 12.51 1.61
CA CYS A 62 -16.76 13.79 2.23
C CYS A 62 -15.90 14.66 1.31
N TYR A 63 -15.20 14.07 0.34
CA TYR A 63 -14.38 14.76 -0.64
C TYR A 63 -15.16 14.91 -1.96
N LYS A 64 -15.93 15.99 -2.10
CA LYS A 64 -16.68 16.31 -3.33
C LYS A 64 -15.71 16.72 -4.46
N THR A 65 -15.43 15.85 -5.43
CA THR A 65 -14.62 16.24 -6.60
C THR A 65 -15.07 15.57 -7.90
N ASP A 66 -14.75 16.22 -9.03
CA ASP A 66 -15.05 15.77 -10.40
C ASP A 66 -14.00 14.79 -10.98
N ILE A 67 -13.06 14.28 -10.16
CA ILE A 67 -11.93 13.41 -10.59
C ILE A 67 -12.06 12.02 -9.95
N SER A 68 -11.52 10.98 -10.61
CA SER A 68 -11.47 9.60 -10.12
C SER A 68 -10.98 9.53 -8.66
N TYR A 69 -11.81 8.92 -7.80
CA TYR A 69 -11.61 8.84 -6.35
C TYR A 69 -10.29 8.16 -5.93
N THR A 70 -9.69 7.36 -6.81
CA THR A 70 -8.41 6.69 -6.57
C THR A 70 -7.28 7.65 -6.25
N VAL A 71 -7.32 8.87 -6.82
CA VAL A 71 -6.31 9.91 -6.59
C VAL A 71 -6.34 10.40 -5.13
N PHE A 72 -7.51 10.35 -4.48
CA PHE A 72 -7.74 10.86 -3.14
C PHE A 72 -7.38 9.88 -2.02
N LEU A 73 -7.17 8.60 -2.33
CA LEU A 73 -6.82 7.60 -1.31
C LEU A 73 -5.53 7.97 -0.57
N ARG A 74 -4.59 8.64 -1.24
CA ARG A 74 -3.35 9.14 -0.61
C ARG A 74 -3.59 10.17 0.50
N TYR A 75 -4.74 10.85 0.53
CA TYR A 75 -5.04 11.79 1.61
C TYR A 75 -5.36 11.09 2.93
N PHE A 76 -5.73 9.81 2.88
CA PHE A 76 -5.96 9.01 4.08
C PHE A 76 -4.68 8.43 4.69
N ILE A 77 -3.49 8.73 4.14
CA ILE A 77 -2.22 8.23 4.68
C ILE A 77 -2.08 8.59 6.16
N ALA A 78 -2.37 9.84 6.53
CA ALA A 78 -2.28 10.33 7.90
C ALA A 78 -3.31 9.69 8.85
N ASP A 79 -4.40 9.11 8.32
CA ASP A 79 -5.40 8.42 9.13
C ASP A 79 -4.93 7.00 9.53
N PHE A 80 -4.02 6.40 8.77
CA PHE A 80 -3.60 5.00 8.96
C PHE A 80 -2.14 4.84 9.41
N VAL A 81 -1.22 5.65 8.89
CA VAL A 81 0.20 5.54 9.20
C VAL A 81 0.49 6.21 10.53
N GLN A 82 1.09 5.47 11.46
CA GLN A 82 1.41 5.96 12.81
C GLN A 82 2.91 6.25 12.99
N GLU A 83 3.74 5.78 12.08
CA GLU A 83 5.17 6.04 12.05
C GLU A 83 5.47 7.48 11.64
N ASP A 84 6.55 8.05 12.19
CA ASP A 84 6.98 9.42 11.90
C ASP A 84 7.37 9.64 10.43
N LYS A 85 7.80 8.56 9.74
CA LYS A 85 8.24 8.59 8.35
C LYS A 85 7.73 7.35 7.61
N ALA A 86 7.19 7.55 6.41
CA ALA A 86 6.76 6.47 5.52
C ALA A 86 7.05 6.83 4.06
N LEU A 87 7.31 5.81 3.24
CA LEU A 87 7.51 5.94 1.80
C LEU A 87 6.21 5.62 1.05
N TYR A 88 5.61 6.62 0.40
CA TYR A 88 4.48 6.40 -0.50
C TYR A 88 4.97 5.91 -1.87
N LEU A 89 4.32 4.88 -2.41
CA LEU A 89 4.56 4.35 -3.75
C LEU A 89 3.22 4.13 -4.44
N ASP A 90 3.10 4.62 -5.68
CA ASP A 90 1.98 4.22 -6.55
C ASP A 90 2.14 2.73 -6.95
N CYS A 91 1.04 2.09 -7.34
CA CYS A 91 1.04 0.66 -7.66
C CYS A 91 1.53 0.33 -9.09
N ASP A 92 1.83 1.33 -9.91
CA ASP A 92 2.19 1.21 -11.33
C ASP A 92 3.71 1.31 -11.58
N LEU A 93 4.51 0.87 -10.61
CA LEU A 93 5.98 0.85 -10.68
C LEU A 93 6.58 -0.51 -10.36
N VAL A 94 7.89 -0.63 -10.60
CA VAL A 94 8.68 -1.82 -10.22
C VAL A 94 9.94 -1.35 -9.50
N VAL A 95 10.16 -1.86 -8.29
CA VAL A 95 11.37 -1.62 -7.53
C VAL A 95 12.44 -2.61 -7.96
N THR A 96 13.60 -2.11 -8.37
CA THR A 96 14.70 -2.91 -8.95
C THR A 96 15.96 -2.94 -8.08
N LYS A 97 15.93 -2.25 -6.93
CA LYS A 97 17.03 -2.16 -5.97
C LYS A 97 16.49 -2.03 -4.54
N ASN A 98 17.37 -2.22 -3.56
CA ASN A 98 17.07 -1.98 -2.16
C ASN A 98 16.71 -0.49 -1.93
N LEU A 99 15.80 -0.23 -0.99
CA LEU A 99 15.21 1.07 -0.71
C LEU A 99 15.76 1.73 0.56
N ASP A 100 16.73 1.14 1.27
CA ASP A 100 17.20 1.60 2.58
C ASP A 100 17.72 3.04 2.52
N ASP A 101 18.47 3.39 1.46
CA ASP A 101 18.97 4.75 1.24
C ASP A 101 17.82 5.77 1.09
N LEU A 102 16.73 5.35 0.45
CA LEU A 102 15.55 6.21 0.28
C LEU A 102 14.80 6.37 1.61
N PHE A 103 14.69 5.31 2.42
CA PHE A 103 14.13 5.39 3.77
C PHE A 103 14.99 6.25 4.71
N ALA A 104 16.30 6.27 4.52
CA ALA A 104 17.26 7.04 5.32
C ALA A 104 17.33 8.53 4.94
N THR A 105 16.64 8.97 3.89
CA THR A 105 16.61 10.38 3.50
C THR A 105 15.86 11.21 4.55
N ASP A 106 16.46 12.32 5.00
CA ASP A 106 15.87 13.28 5.95
C ASP A 106 14.89 14.25 5.31
#